data_AF-A0A9P4UV35-F1
#
_entry.id   AF-A0A9P4UV35-F1
#
_cell.length_a   1.000
_cell.length_b   1.000
_cell.length_c   1.000
_cell.angle_alpha   90.00
_cell.angle_beta   90.00
_cell.angle_gamma   90.00
#
_symmetry.space_group_name_H-M   'P 1'
#
loop_
_entity.id
_entity.type
_entity.pdbx_description
1 polymer ?
#
loop_
_entity_poly.entity_id
_entity_poly.type
_entity_poly.pdbx_seq_one_letter_code
_entity_poly.pdbx_strand_id
1 'polypeptide(L)'
;MEHAPPYSPKASWDERQLPQDFDPVQIDEAELRRPRAGPSRHDARTDGSDVVEGQGEVAAPAPAASLSTRQPPDYAPLDTLARSFRLDPPFVYTTKTSNVPRYQMMQDFTRSGRPRKLHMRRLMATEARRCSLPSPRVRYDEDATMYATTAYEMPGLSATYEMRGHRSTTLNGVIRFEGGSGIFSGKWTKIWQLTKNSRRDSLLTENEGRLQKYGYRADDEWDRRLLFLVRKGRWEDGDGKHVAVEEKDGARAFEVLGHVDGPRKDLLVSCWVMRIWLQEGLRWEGDVRGW
;
A
#
# COMPACT_ATOMS: atom_id res chain seq x y z
N MET A 1 -48.72 9.56 16.21
CA MET A 1 -47.38 9.19 16.68
C MET A 1 -46.74 8.38 15.57
N GLU A 2 -45.79 8.97 14.84
CA GLU A 2 -45.12 8.31 13.71
C GLU A 2 -43.94 7.50 14.26
N HIS A 3 -44.07 6.17 14.28
CA HIS A 3 -42.95 5.30 14.64
C HIS A 3 -41.94 5.29 13.50
N ALA A 4 -40.74 5.81 13.77
CA ALA A 4 -39.62 5.75 12.84
C ALA A 4 -39.19 4.28 12.63
N PRO A 5 -38.78 3.89 11.41
CA PRO A 5 -38.35 2.52 11.14
C PRO A 5 -37.14 2.12 11.99
N PRO A 6 -37.00 0.83 12.34
CA PRO A 6 -36.08 0.30 13.37
C PRO A 6 -34.57 0.49 13.08
N TYR A 7 -34.22 1.17 12.01
CA TYR A 7 -32.85 1.47 11.61
C TYR A 7 -32.63 2.96 11.29
N SER A 8 -33.43 3.84 11.89
CA SER A 8 -33.20 5.27 11.77
C SER A 8 -31.93 5.68 12.54
N PRO A 9 -31.00 6.44 11.93
CA PRO A 9 -29.79 6.93 12.62
C PRO A 9 -30.09 7.87 13.79
N LYS A 10 -31.34 8.34 13.93
CA LYS A 10 -31.82 9.15 15.05
C LYS A 10 -32.45 8.33 16.19
N ALA A 11 -32.53 7.00 16.09
CA ALA A 11 -33.06 6.15 17.16
C ALA A 11 -32.14 6.22 18.39
N SER A 12 -32.76 6.43 19.55
CA SER A 12 -32.10 6.46 20.86
C SER A 12 -31.54 5.08 21.23
N TRP A 13 -30.67 5.01 22.24
CA TRP A 13 -30.00 3.75 22.59
C TRP A 13 -30.98 2.67 23.08
N ASP A 14 -32.04 3.06 23.78
CA ASP A 14 -33.08 2.14 24.26
C ASP A 14 -33.95 1.59 23.12
N GLU A 15 -34.14 2.35 22.04
CA GLU A 15 -34.91 1.92 20.85
C GLU A 15 -34.13 0.93 19.95
N ARG A 16 -32.82 0.75 20.19
CA ARG A 16 -31.97 -0.18 19.42
C ARG A 16 -31.81 -1.54 20.07
N GLN A 17 -32.36 -1.75 21.26
CA GLN A 17 -32.32 -3.05 21.89
C GLN A 17 -33.32 -3.97 21.17
N LEU A 18 -32.82 -5.11 20.69
CA LEU A 18 -33.69 -6.19 20.22
C LEU A 18 -34.65 -6.55 21.37
N PRO A 19 -35.93 -6.82 21.08
CA PRO A 19 -36.87 -7.30 22.09
C PRO A 19 -36.23 -8.47 22.87
N GLN A 20 -36.41 -8.51 24.20
CA GLN A 20 -35.84 -9.57 25.04
C GLN A 20 -36.32 -10.98 24.64
N ASP A 21 -37.37 -11.04 23.83
CA ASP A 21 -38.02 -12.26 23.35
C ASP A 21 -37.52 -12.66 21.93
N PHE A 22 -36.48 -11.99 21.41
CA PHE A 22 -35.89 -12.36 20.12
C PHE A 22 -35.11 -13.67 20.27
N ASP A 23 -35.81 -14.78 19.99
CA ASP A 23 -35.23 -16.10 19.91
C ASP A 23 -34.59 -16.28 18.52
N PRO A 24 -33.25 -16.34 18.40
CA PRO A 24 -32.62 -16.55 17.11
C PRO A 24 -33.02 -17.93 16.61
N VAL A 25 -33.87 -17.95 15.58
CA VAL A 25 -34.28 -19.16 14.85
C VAL A 25 -33.06 -20.06 14.67
N GLN A 26 -33.09 -21.25 15.28
CA GLN A 26 -32.12 -22.31 15.06
C GLN A 26 -32.14 -22.64 13.57
N ILE A 27 -31.19 -22.09 12.83
CA ILE A 27 -30.93 -22.48 11.45
C ILE A 27 -30.32 -23.87 11.55
N ASP A 28 -31.10 -24.87 11.17
CA ASP A 28 -30.71 -26.28 11.14
C ASP A 28 -29.52 -26.46 10.19
N GLU A 29 -28.33 -26.73 10.74
CA GLU A 29 -27.07 -26.93 10.00
C GLU A 29 -27.13 -28.08 8.98
N ALA A 30 -28.19 -28.89 9.01
CA ALA A 30 -28.42 -29.95 8.05
C ALA A 30 -28.73 -29.47 6.62
N GLU A 31 -29.23 -28.24 6.42
CA GLU A 31 -29.65 -27.76 5.10
C GLU A 31 -28.50 -27.19 4.23
N LEU A 32 -27.35 -26.89 4.86
CA LEU A 32 -26.16 -26.32 4.18
C LEU A 32 -25.29 -27.35 3.46
N ARG A 33 -25.64 -28.64 3.48
CA ARG A 33 -24.86 -29.73 2.87
C ARG A 33 -25.41 -30.26 1.54
N ARG A 34 -26.23 -29.50 0.80
CA ARG A 34 -26.60 -29.89 -0.58
C ARG A 34 -25.53 -29.50 -1.60
N PRO A 35 -24.88 -30.45 -2.28
CA PRO A 35 -23.98 -30.14 -3.39
C PRO A 35 -24.80 -29.66 -4.59
N ARG A 36 -24.48 -28.45 -5.05
CA ARG A 36 -25.08 -27.85 -6.25
C ARG A 36 -24.43 -28.47 -7.49
N ALA A 37 -25.03 -29.54 -8.01
CA ALA A 37 -24.67 -30.10 -9.30
C ALA A 37 -25.06 -29.11 -10.42
N GLY A 38 -24.06 -28.47 -11.03
CA GLY A 38 -24.21 -27.69 -12.25
C GLY A 38 -23.90 -28.54 -13.49
N PRO A 39 -24.65 -28.40 -14.59
CA PRO A 39 -24.46 -29.22 -15.77
C PRO A 39 -23.20 -28.84 -16.55
N SER A 40 -22.49 -29.90 -16.95
CA SER A 40 -21.46 -29.98 -17.97
C SER A 40 -22.00 -29.61 -19.35
N ARG A 41 -21.23 -28.81 -20.11
CA ARG A 41 -20.89 -28.96 -21.55
C ARG A 41 -20.46 -27.62 -22.14
N HIS A 42 -19.24 -27.55 -22.68
CA HIS A 42 -19.04 -27.48 -24.14
C HIS A 42 -17.55 -27.60 -24.49
N ASP A 43 -17.30 -28.58 -25.36
CA ASP A 43 -16.04 -28.91 -26.02
C ASP A 43 -15.63 -27.93 -27.13
N ALA A 44 -14.39 -28.14 -27.58
CA ALA A 44 -13.77 -27.76 -28.86
C ALA A 44 -13.31 -26.28 -28.95
N ARG A 45 -12.14 -25.94 -29.49
CA ARG A 45 -11.44 -26.56 -30.63
C ARG A 45 -10.01 -25.98 -30.70
N THR A 46 -9.00 -26.84 -30.68
CA THR A 46 -7.66 -26.59 -31.23
C THR A 46 -7.65 -27.11 -32.66
N ASP A 47 -7.44 -26.25 -33.66
CA ASP A 47 -6.58 -26.54 -34.81
C ASP A 47 -6.56 -25.36 -35.79
N GLY A 48 -5.41 -25.15 -36.43
CA GLY A 48 -5.27 -24.14 -37.49
C GLY A 48 -3.85 -23.62 -37.64
N SER A 49 -2.89 -24.51 -37.89
CA SER A 49 -1.69 -24.15 -38.65
C SER A 49 -2.09 -24.15 -40.13
N ASP A 50 -1.85 -23.06 -40.86
CA ASP A 50 -1.60 -23.15 -42.29
C ASP A 50 -0.70 -22.03 -42.81
N VAL A 51 0.26 -22.52 -43.59
CA VAL A 51 1.29 -21.90 -44.40
C VAL A 51 0.66 -21.02 -45.49
N VAL A 52 1.17 -19.81 -45.74
CA VAL A 52 1.37 -19.31 -47.12
C VAL A 52 2.62 -18.42 -47.16
N GLU A 53 3.66 -19.00 -47.74
CA GLU A 53 4.83 -18.33 -48.27
C GLU A 53 4.44 -17.68 -49.61
N GLY A 54 4.51 -16.35 -49.69
CA GLY A 54 4.18 -15.57 -50.88
C GLY A 54 5.32 -14.65 -51.23
N GLN A 55 6.23 -15.13 -52.08
CA GLN A 55 7.19 -14.29 -52.80
C GLN A 55 6.42 -13.46 -53.84
N GLY A 56 6.37 -12.15 -53.60
CA GLY A 56 5.85 -11.14 -54.53
C GLY A 56 6.86 -10.00 -54.65
N GLU A 57 7.75 -10.11 -55.63
CA GLU A 57 8.67 -9.09 -56.09
C GLU A 57 7.90 -8.08 -56.96
N VAL A 58 7.50 -6.91 -56.43
CA VAL A 58 7.15 -5.74 -57.24
C VAL A 58 7.43 -4.42 -56.50
N ALA A 59 8.22 -3.57 -57.17
CA ALA A 59 8.33 -2.11 -57.07
C ALA A 59 8.93 -1.49 -55.78
N ALA A 60 10.12 -0.92 -55.96
CA ALA A 60 10.77 0.00 -55.04
C ALA A 60 9.86 1.21 -54.71
N PRO A 61 9.49 1.42 -53.44
CA PRO A 61 8.86 2.66 -53.02
C PRO A 61 9.93 3.76 -52.93
N ALA A 62 9.57 4.95 -53.43
CA ALA A 62 10.35 6.17 -53.26
C ALA A 62 10.79 6.36 -51.79
N PRO A 63 11.94 6.99 -51.52
CA PRO A 63 12.37 7.28 -50.16
C PRO A 63 11.40 8.30 -49.56
N ALA A 64 10.33 7.81 -48.94
CA ALA A 64 9.52 8.57 -48.03
C ALA A 64 10.48 9.01 -46.93
N ALA A 65 10.81 10.31 -46.94
CA ALA A 65 11.53 10.95 -45.88
C ALA A 65 10.79 10.60 -44.59
N SER A 66 11.33 9.63 -43.85
CA SER A 66 10.90 9.31 -42.51
C SER A 66 11.18 10.57 -41.72
N LEU A 67 10.16 11.43 -41.63
CA LEU A 67 10.07 12.45 -40.61
C LEU A 67 10.20 11.67 -39.31
N SER A 68 11.44 11.55 -38.82
CA SER A 68 11.71 11.10 -37.49
C SER A 68 10.95 12.10 -36.64
N THR A 69 9.75 11.71 -36.23
CA THR A 69 9.02 12.30 -35.14
C THR A 69 9.96 12.12 -33.97
N ARG A 70 10.88 13.08 -33.83
CA ARG A 70 11.81 13.22 -32.73
C ARG A 70 10.88 13.35 -31.54
N GLN A 71 10.57 12.21 -30.94
CA GLN A 71 9.74 12.12 -29.76
C GLN A 71 10.37 13.16 -28.83
N PRO A 72 9.61 14.17 -28.38
CA PRO A 72 10.16 15.20 -27.52
C PRO A 72 10.94 14.48 -26.41
N PRO A 73 12.17 14.93 -26.07
CA PRO A 73 12.98 14.30 -25.05
C PRO A 73 12.07 13.90 -23.89
N ASP A 74 12.19 12.67 -23.41
CA ASP A 74 11.32 12.17 -22.34
C ASP A 74 11.56 13.04 -21.09
N TYR A 75 10.84 14.16 -21.00
CA TYR A 75 11.08 15.27 -20.07
C TYR A 75 10.58 14.95 -18.67
N ALA A 76 10.56 13.67 -18.33
CA ALA A 76 10.49 13.24 -16.96
C ALA A 76 11.89 12.86 -16.50
N PRO A 77 12.80 13.81 -16.21
CA PRO A 77 13.87 13.52 -15.29
C PRO A 77 13.22 13.41 -13.92
N LEU A 78 12.60 12.26 -13.68
CA LEU A 78 12.63 11.60 -12.41
C LEU A 78 14.05 11.80 -11.91
N ASP A 79 14.23 12.65 -10.90
CA ASP A 79 15.55 12.84 -10.29
C ASP A 79 15.88 11.51 -9.59
N THR A 80 16.41 10.55 -10.34
CA THR A 80 16.83 9.24 -9.84
C THR A 80 17.95 9.42 -8.82
N LEU A 81 18.69 10.53 -8.93
CA LEU A 81 19.78 10.94 -8.05
C LEU A 81 19.31 11.51 -6.72
N ALA A 82 18.03 11.91 -6.59
CA ALA A 82 17.49 12.34 -5.30
C ALA A 82 17.60 11.20 -4.28
N ARG A 83 18.42 11.44 -3.26
CA ARG A 83 18.70 10.52 -2.16
C ARG A 83 18.30 11.08 -0.80
N SER A 84 18.20 12.40 -0.66
CA SER A 84 17.86 13.03 0.61
C SER A 84 16.50 13.69 0.54
N PHE A 85 15.71 13.42 1.57
CA PHE A 85 14.32 13.79 1.69
C PHE A 85 14.09 14.50 3.01
N ARG A 86 13.13 15.43 3.02
CA ARG A 86 12.62 16.09 4.22
C ARG A 86 11.12 16.06 4.20
N LEU A 87 10.53 15.67 5.31
CA LEU A 87 9.08 15.63 5.49
C LEU A 87 8.62 16.98 6.01
N ASP A 88 7.86 17.68 5.16
CA ASP A 88 7.23 18.96 5.48
C ASP A 88 5.78 18.87 5.00
N PRO A 89 4.89 18.31 5.85
CA PRO A 89 3.57 17.88 5.42
C PRO A 89 2.71 19.03 4.86
N PRO A 90 1.89 18.78 3.83
CA PRO A 90 1.53 17.47 3.29
C PRO A 90 2.54 16.90 2.26
N PHE A 91 3.74 17.45 2.16
CA PHE A 91 4.71 17.07 1.15
C PHE A 91 5.97 16.40 1.73
N VAL A 92 6.66 15.68 0.86
CA VAL A 92 8.05 15.25 1.07
C VAL A 92 8.90 15.91 0.01
N TYR A 93 9.83 16.75 0.45
CA TYR A 93 10.76 17.48 -0.39
C TYR A 93 12.03 16.68 -0.58
N THR A 94 12.65 16.79 -1.74
CA THR A 94 14.08 16.50 -1.85
C THR A 94 14.86 17.64 -1.19
N THR A 95 16.08 17.39 -0.69
CA THR A 95 16.87 18.45 -0.01
C THR A 95 18.24 18.69 -0.60
N LYS A 96 19.04 17.64 -0.85
CA LYS A 96 20.42 17.80 -1.33
C LYS A 96 20.50 18.14 -2.84
N THR A 97 19.62 17.60 -3.65
CA THR A 97 19.66 17.78 -5.11
C THR A 97 18.82 18.97 -5.58
N SER A 98 17.68 19.18 -4.94
CA SER A 98 16.75 20.28 -5.21
C SER A 98 15.80 20.43 -4.03
N ASN A 99 15.28 21.62 -3.74
CA ASN A 99 14.26 21.82 -2.71
C ASN A 99 12.84 21.77 -3.33
N VAL A 100 12.52 20.65 -3.97
CA VAL A 100 11.29 20.46 -4.75
C VAL A 100 10.44 19.36 -4.12
N PRO A 101 9.12 19.54 -3.98
CA PRO A 101 8.26 18.50 -3.43
C PRO A 101 8.14 17.35 -4.43
N ARG A 102 8.35 16.14 -3.93
CA ARG A 102 8.35 14.92 -4.75
C ARG A 102 7.21 13.99 -4.44
N TYR A 103 6.78 13.96 -3.18
CA TYR A 103 5.64 13.17 -2.75
C TYR A 103 4.61 14.08 -2.10
N GLN A 104 3.35 13.71 -2.26
CA GLN A 104 2.22 14.34 -1.59
C GLN A 104 1.49 13.29 -0.76
N MET A 105 0.97 13.71 0.38
CA MET A 105 0.20 12.88 1.30
C MET A 105 -1.21 13.43 1.44
N MET A 106 -2.15 12.55 1.79
CA MET A 106 -3.51 12.89 2.17
C MET A 106 -3.95 11.98 3.31
N GLN A 107 -4.67 12.51 4.30
CA GLN A 107 -5.22 11.71 5.40
C GLN A 107 -6.74 11.63 5.33
N ASP A 108 -7.26 10.45 5.69
CA ASP A 108 -8.66 10.29 6.04
C ASP A 108 -8.80 10.19 7.55
N PHE A 109 -9.82 10.87 8.09
CA PHE A 109 -10.16 10.82 9.51
C PHE A 109 -11.47 10.08 9.77
N THR A 110 -11.58 9.53 10.97
CA THR A 110 -12.87 9.08 11.52
C THR A 110 -13.78 10.28 11.82
N ARG A 111 -15.07 10.01 12.09
CA ARG A 111 -16.00 11.06 12.59
C ARG A 111 -15.53 11.72 13.89
N SER A 112 -14.71 11.02 14.68
CA SER A 112 -14.11 11.54 15.91
C SER A 112 -12.80 12.29 15.67
N GLY A 113 -12.40 12.53 14.41
CA GLY A 113 -11.18 13.25 14.07
C GLY A 113 -9.89 12.45 14.26
N ARG A 114 -9.98 11.13 14.47
CA ARG A 114 -8.80 10.25 14.58
C ARG A 114 -8.28 9.87 13.20
N PRO A 115 -6.96 9.85 12.98
CA PRO A 115 -6.39 9.52 11.69
C PRO A 115 -6.66 8.03 11.40
N ARG A 116 -7.32 7.74 10.29
CA ARG A 116 -7.74 6.38 9.92
C ARG A 116 -6.90 5.84 8.77
N LYS A 117 -6.62 6.68 7.78
CA LYS A 117 -5.92 6.28 6.56
C LYS A 117 -4.93 7.37 6.15
N LEU A 118 -3.78 6.96 5.64
CA LEU A 118 -2.78 7.84 5.05
C LEU A 118 -2.52 7.35 3.62
N HIS A 119 -2.72 8.23 2.65
CA HIS A 119 -2.42 7.97 1.25
C HIS A 119 -1.17 8.73 0.85
N MET A 120 -0.35 8.10 0.02
CA MET A 120 0.87 8.72 -0.49
C MET A 120 0.98 8.49 -2.00
N ARG A 121 1.26 9.58 -2.71
CA ARG A 121 1.49 9.58 -4.16
C ARG A 121 2.76 10.31 -4.52
N ARG A 122 3.25 10.04 -5.73
CA ARG A 122 4.32 10.83 -6.35
C ARG A 122 3.71 12.02 -7.08
N LEU A 123 4.36 13.17 -6.99
CA LEU A 123 4.02 14.35 -7.78
C LEU A 123 4.64 14.26 -9.18
N MET A 124 3.86 14.66 -10.18
CA MET A 124 4.38 14.86 -11.53
C MET A 124 5.28 16.10 -11.58
N ALA A 125 6.19 16.17 -12.54
CA ALA A 125 7.11 17.30 -12.66
C ALA A 125 6.39 18.65 -12.82
N THR A 126 5.25 18.66 -13.51
CA THR A 126 4.38 19.86 -13.66
C THR A 126 3.76 20.28 -12.34
N GLU A 127 3.32 19.32 -11.52
CA GLU A 127 2.76 19.58 -10.18
C GLU A 127 3.83 20.09 -9.23
N ALA A 128 5.00 19.44 -9.21
CA ALA A 128 6.12 19.83 -8.38
C ALA A 128 6.58 21.27 -8.65
N ARG A 129 6.64 21.69 -9.93
CA ARG A 129 6.92 23.08 -10.31
C ARG A 129 5.83 24.05 -9.85
N ARG A 130 4.55 23.66 -9.93
CA ARG A 130 3.44 24.47 -9.44
C ARG A 130 3.49 24.64 -7.92
N CYS A 131 4.00 23.64 -7.20
CA CYS A 131 4.17 23.74 -5.75
C CYS A 131 5.20 24.80 -5.33
N SER A 132 6.13 25.20 -6.20
CA SER A 132 7.10 26.26 -5.92
C SER A 132 6.53 27.68 -6.08
N LEU A 133 5.28 27.82 -6.52
CA LEU A 133 4.61 29.12 -6.67
C LEU A 133 3.96 29.54 -5.34
N PRO A 134 3.80 30.85 -5.05
CA PRO A 134 3.30 31.37 -3.79
C PRO A 134 1.82 31.05 -3.47
N SER A 135 1.06 30.45 -4.40
CA SER A 135 -0.29 29.92 -4.13
C SER A 135 -0.46 28.50 -4.68
N PRO A 136 0.28 27.53 -4.14
CA PRO A 136 0.31 26.19 -4.69
C PRO A 136 -0.89 25.39 -4.18
N ARG A 137 -1.95 25.29 -4.98
CA ARG A 137 -3.09 24.40 -4.71
C ARG A 137 -3.02 23.17 -5.61
N VAL A 138 -2.05 22.30 -5.38
CA VAL A 138 -2.04 20.97 -6.03
C VAL A 138 -2.97 20.07 -5.25
N ARG A 139 -4.15 19.78 -5.82
CA ARG A 139 -5.10 18.83 -5.26
C ARG A 139 -4.48 17.43 -5.23
N TYR A 140 -4.80 16.66 -4.20
CA TYR A 140 -4.41 15.25 -4.15
C TYR A 140 -5.18 14.46 -5.21
N ASP A 141 -4.45 13.76 -6.07
CA ASP A 141 -5.01 12.83 -7.05
C ASP A 141 -5.02 11.42 -6.45
N GLU A 142 -6.21 10.94 -6.11
CA GLU A 142 -6.41 9.61 -5.52
C GLU A 142 -6.02 8.49 -6.48
N ASP A 143 -6.25 8.68 -7.78
CA ASP A 143 -5.89 7.69 -8.78
C ASP A 143 -4.38 7.51 -8.83
N ALA A 144 -3.60 8.57 -8.57
CA ALA A 144 -2.14 8.55 -8.49
C ALA A 144 -1.56 7.92 -7.21
N THR A 145 -2.38 7.44 -6.28
CA THR A 145 -1.91 6.84 -5.02
C THR A 145 -1.02 5.63 -5.27
N MET A 146 0.16 5.63 -4.64
CA MET A 146 1.11 4.52 -4.71
C MET A 146 0.93 3.58 -3.54
N TYR A 147 0.93 4.13 -2.32
CA TYR A 147 0.76 3.36 -1.09
C TYR A 147 -0.34 3.99 -0.26
N ALA A 148 -1.16 3.15 0.35
CA ALA A 148 -2.13 3.56 1.35
C ALA A 148 -1.92 2.77 2.63
N THR A 149 -1.86 3.48 3.75
CA THR A 149 -1.74 2.91 5.08
C THR A 149 -3.08 3.04 5.79
N THR A 150 -3.58 1.95 6.34
CA THR A 150 -4.84 1.90 7.10
C THR A 150 -4.55 1.51 8.54
N ALA A 151 -5.08 2.29 9.48
CA ALA A 151 -5.07 1.99 10.90
C ALA A 151 -6.32 1.17 11.25
N TYR A 152 -6.11 0.01 11.87
CA TYR A 152 -7.16 -0.84 12.42
C TYR A 152 -7.11 -0.76 13.94
N GLU A 153 -8.14 -0.17 14.53
CA GLU A 153 -8.38 -0.21 15.97
C GLU A 153 -9.21 -1.47 16.27
N MET A 154 -8.61 -2.43 16.97
CA MET A 154 -9.31 -3.60 17.48
C MET A 154 -9.57 -3.40 18.97
N PRO A 155 -10.81 -3.57 19.47
CA PRO A 155 -11.12 -3.41 20.89
C PRO A 155 -10.20 -4.29 21.76
N GLY A 156 -9.51 -3.68 22.73
CA GLY A 156 -8.62 -4.40 23.65
C GLY A 156 -7.24 -4.80 23.10
N LEU A 157 -6.94 -4.49 21.84
CA LEU A 157 -5.64 -4.75 21.21
C LEU A 157 -4.96 -3.44 20.79
N SER A 158 -3.63 -3.45 20.75
CA SER A 158 -2.87 -2.33 20.17
C SER A 158 -3.26 -2.14 18.71
N ALA A 159 -3.36 -0.89 18.27
CA ALA A 159 -3.70 -0.57 16.89
C ALA A 159 -2.73 -1.27 15.92
N THR A 160 -3.28 -1.99 14.95
CA THR A 160 -2.51 -2.63 13.89
C THR A 160 -2.55 -1.77 12.65
N TYR A 161 -1.40 -1.58 12.02
CA TYR A 161 -1.28 -0.73 10.83
C TYR A 161 -0.84 -1.58 9.64
N GLU A 162 -1.54 -1.42 8.54
CA GLU A 162 -1.25 -2.11 7.29
C GLU A 162 -1.05 -1.12 6.17
N MET A 163 0.05 -1.25 5.43
CA MET A 163 0.29 -0.49 4.20
C MET A 163 0.18 -1.41 3.00
N ARG A 164 -0.51 -0.95 1.95
CA ARG A 164 -0.72 -1.69 0.70
C ARG A 164 -0.34 -0.85 -0.49
N GLY A 165 0.27 -1.49 -1.48
CA GLY A 165 0.51 -0.91 -2.79
C GLY A 165 -0.78 -0.83 -3.61
N HIS A 166 -0.97 0.26 -4.35
CA HIS A 166 -2.12 0.55 -5.20
C HIS A 166 -1.78 0.54 -6.70
N ARG A 167 -0.51 0.32 -7.06
CA ARG A 167 -0.04 0.28 -8.45
C ARG A 167 0.63 -1.04 -8.77
N SER A 168 0.63 -1.43 -10.05
CA SER A 168 1.38 -2.60 -10.54
C SER A 168 2.89 -2.48 -10.28
N THR A 169 3.42 -1.26 -10.21
CA THR A 169 4.83 -0.98 -9.91
C THR A 169 5.15 -0.97 -8.41
N THR A 170 4.15 -1.09 -7.54
CA THR A 170 4.34 -1.10 -6.08
C THR A 170 4.45 -2.51 -5.56
N LEU A 171 5.05 -2.67 -4.38
CA LEU A 171 5.26 -3.99 -3.78
C LEU A 171 3.90 -4.64 -3.49
N ASN A 172 3.74 -5.89 -3.93
CA ASN A 172 2.55 -6.68 -3.68
C ASN A 172 2.45 -7.16 -2.22
N GLY A 173 1.24 -7.48 -1.79
CA GLY A 173 0.96 -7.96 -0.43
C GLY A 173 0.67 -6.83 0.56
N VAL A 174 0.86 -7.14 1.84
CA VAL A 174 0.59 -6.25 2.97
C VAL A 174 1.89 -5.96 3.70
N ILE A 175 2.16 -4.69 3.96
CA ILE A 175 3.34 -4.27 4.72
C ILE A 175 2.90 -3.99 6.16
N ARG A 176 3.53 -4.69 7.12
CA ARG A 176 3.24 -4.56 8.55
C ARG A 176 4.45 -4.07 9.33
N PHE A 177 4.17 -3.30 10.37
CA PHE A 177 5.18 -2.72 11.25
C PHE A 177 5.10 -3.41 12.60
N GLU A 178 6.26 -3.87 13.07
CA GLU A 178 6.42 -4.48 14.38
C GLU A 178 7.44 -3.66 15.16
N GLY A 179 6.99 -2.99 16.22
CA GLY A 179 7.86 -2.23 17.11
C GLY A 179 8.25 -3.06 18.32
N GLY A 180 9.45 -2.81 18.86
CA GLY A 180 9.84 -3.35 20.16
C GLY A 180 10.95 -2.53 20.80
N SER A 181 11.25 -2.84 22.06
CA SER A 181 12.37 -2.27 22.81
C SER A 181 13.20 -3.40 23.39
N GLY A 182 14.53 -3.28 23.30
CA GLY A 182 15.46 -4.17 23.99
C GLY A 182 16.27 -3.39 25.01
N ILE A 183 16.61 -4.02 26.13
CA ILE A 183 17.36 -3.43 27.26
C ILE A 183 18.66 -2.76 26.77
N PHE A 184 19.39 -3.42 25.86
CA PHE A 184 20.66 -2.91 25.33
C PHE A 184 20.53 -2.28 23.93
N SER A 185 19.55 -2.70 23.13
CA SER A 185 19.43 -2.30 21.72
C SER A 185 18.62 -1.01 21.51
N GLY A 186 17.88 -0.56 22.53
CA GLY A 186 16.91 0.53 22.39
C GLY A 186 15.67 0.12 21.59
N LYS A 187 14.91 1.13 21.15
CA LYS A 187 13.72 0.93 20.30
C LYS A 187 14.13 0.46 18.90
N TRP A 188 13.42 -0.53 18.39
CA TRP A 188 13.57 -1.05 17.04
C TRP A 188 12.21 -1.15 16.35
N THR A 189 12.23 -1.16 15.02
CA THR A 189 11.04 -1.37 14.20
C THR A 189 11.38 -2.31 13.05
N LYS A 190 10.69 -3.43 12.95
CA LYS A 190 10.75 -4.34 11.81
C LYS A 190 9.60 -4.03 10.86
N ILE A 191 9.91 -4.04 9.58
CA ILE A 191 8.94 -3.80 8.51
C ILE A 191 8.90 -5.07 7.68
N TRP A 192 7.76 -5.75 7.76
CA TRP A 192 7.54 -7.04 7.13
C TRP A 192 6.66 -6.89 5.90
N GLN A 193 6.99 -7.59 4.83
CA GLN A 193 6.08 -7.90 3.74
C GLN A 193 5.37 -9.22 4.05
N LEU A 194 4.05 -9.20 4.02
CA LEU A 194 3.18 -10.36 4.13
C LEU A 194 2.55 -10.61 2.78
N THR A 195 2.83 -11.78 2.20
CA THR A 195 2.17 -12.25 0.98
C THR A 195 1.40 -13.51 1.30
N LYS A 196 0.21 -13.67 0.71
CA LYS A 196 -0.54 -14.91 0.84
C LYS A 196 0.29 -16.04 0.23
N ASN A 197 0.48 -17.13 0.96
CA ASN A 197 1.22 -18.27 0.46
C ASN A 197 0.48 -18.83 -0.77
N SER A 198 1.07 -18.62 -1.95
CA SER A 198 0.48 -19.02 -3.23
C SER A 198 0.62 -20.51 -3.49
N ARG A 199 1.58 -21.16 -2.82
CA ARG A 199 1.88 -22.58 -3.00
C ARG A 199 0.88 -23.50 -2.30
N ARG A 200 -0.02 -22.95 -1.47
CA ARG A 200 -0.90 -23.73 -0.58
C ARG A 200 -0.07 -24.73 0.24
N ASP A 201 1.11 -24.31 0.69
CA ASP A 201 2.04 -25.18 1.42
C ASP A 201 1.43 -25.71 2.72
N SER A 202 0.34 -25.10 3.21
CA SER A 202 -0.47 -25.61 4.32
C SER A 202 -1.03 -27.02 4.08
N LEU A 203 -1.11 -27.47 2.82
CA LEU A 203 -1.54 -28.81 2.42
C LEU A 203 -0.38 -29.75 2.05
N LEU A 204 0.88 -29.33 2.20
CA LEU A 204 2.01 -30.24 2.05
C LEU A 204 2.07 -31.20 3.23
N THR A 205 2.39 -32.47 2.97
CA THR A 205 2.41 -33.56 3.97
C THR A 205 3.33 -33.27 5.17
N GLU A 206 4.40 -32.50 4.97
CA GLU A 206 5.29 -32.04 6.05
C GLU A 206 4.61 -31.06 7.02
N ASN A 207 3.68 -30.25 6.51
CA ASN A 207 2.91 -29.29 7.30
C ASN A 207 1.64 -29.92 7.89
N GLU A 208 1.09 -30.98 7.29
CA GLU A 208 -0.04 -31.73 7.85
C GLU A 208 0.24 -32.23 9.27
N GLY A 209 1.45 -32.73 9.53
CA GLY A 209 1.85 -33.16 10.87
C GLY A 209 1.86 -32.01 11.90
N ARG A 210 2.28 -30.81 11.47
CA ARG A 210 2.22 -29.61 12.33
C ARG A 210 0.78 -29.16 12.54
N LEU A 211 -0.04 -29.21 11.50
CA LEU A 211 -1.46 -28.86 11.53
C LEU A 211 -2.25 -29.79 12.46
N GLN A 212 -1.99 -31.11 12.40
CA GLN A 212 -2.60 -32.08 13.30
C GLN A 212 -2.17 -31.87 14.76
N LYS A 213 -0.89 -31.53 14.99
CA LYS A 213 -0.35 -31.37 16.34
C LYS A 213 -0.76 -30.06 17.01
N TYR A 214 -0.81 -28.95 16.27
CA TYR A 214 -0.99 -27.60 16.82
C TYR A 214 -2.26 -26.88 16.34
N GLY A 215 -3.05 -27.51 15.46
CA GLY A 215 -4.20 -26.91 14.83
C GLY A 215 -3.84 -25.92 13.72
N TYR A 216 -4.86 -25.49 12.98
CA TYR A 216 -4.75 -24.42 12.00
C TYR A 216 -4.43 -23.08 12.68
N ARG A 217 -3.40 -22.40 12.19
CA ARG A 217 -3.08 -21.03 12.58
C ARG A 217 -3.18 -20.15 11.35
N ALA A 218 -3.96 -19.08 11.44
CA ALA A 218 -4.10 -18.11 10.35
C ALA A 218 -2.75 -17.50 9.92
N ASP A 219 -1.76 -17.45 10.81
CA ASP A 219 -0.40 -16.99 10.50
C ASP A 219 0.35 -17.92 9.54
N ASP A 220 0.00 -19.21 9.45
CA ASP A 220 0.64 -20.17 8.54
C ASP A 220 0.22 -19.93 7.08
N GLU A 221 -0.81 -19.11 6.81
CA GLU A 221 -1.21 -18.72 5.44
C GLU A 221 -0.36 -17.60 4.84
N TRP A 222 0.50 -16.96 5.64
CA TRP A 222 1.24 -15.77 5.25
C TRP A 222 2.73 -16.02 5.19
N ASP A 223 3.30 -15.84 4.01
CA ASP A 223 4.76 -15.76 3.86
C ASP A 223 5.22 -14.40 4.38
N ARG A 224 6.09 -14.42 5.39
CA ARG A 224 6.65 -13.21 6.02
C ARG A 224 8.08 -12.99 5.53
N ARG A 225 8.32 -11.85 4.88
CA ARG A 225 9.65 -11.41 4.45
C ARG A 225 10.03 -10.12 5.14
N LEU A 226 11.21 -10.09 5.77
CA LEU A 226 11.73 -8.85 6.35
C LEU A 226 12.15 -7.92 5.21
N LEU A 227 11.52 -6.74 5.12
CA LEU A 227 11.92 -5.70 4.18
C LEU A 227 13.01 -4.83 4.79
N PHE A 228 12.72 -4.28 5.97
CA PHE A 228 13.62 -3.37 6.65
C PHE A 228 13.62 -3.57 8.16
N LEU A 229 14.78 -3.33 8.77
CA LEU A 229 14.99 -3.25 10.20
C LEU A 229 15.50 -1.86 10.55
N VAL A 230 14.78 -1.15 11.40
CA VAL A 230 15.09 0.21 11.80
C VAL A 230 15.55 0.25 13.26
N ARG A 231 16.75 0.78 13.50
CA ARG A 231 17.35 0.87 14.84
C ARG A 231 18.09 2.18 14.99
N LYS A 232 17.72 3.00 15.98
CA LYS A 232 18.37 4.31 16.26
C LYS A 232 18.49 5.21 15.00
N GLY A 233 17.50 5.16 14.11
CA GLY A 233 17.48 5.90 12.83
C GLY A 233 18.24 5.23 11.68
N ARG A 234 18.89 4.08 11.90
CA ARG A 234 19.57 3.29 10.87
C ARG A 234 18.59 2.30 10.23
N TRP A 235 18.52 2.26 8.90
CA TRP A 235 17.68 1.32 8.14
C TRP A 235 18.52 0.25 7.48
N GLU A 236 18.33 -0.99 7.89
CA GLU A 236 18.94 -2.18 7.29
C GLU A 236 17.90 -2.92 6.44
N ASP A 237 18.27 -3.53 5.33
CA ASP A 237 17.38 -4.40 4.57
C ASP A 237 17.33 -5.83 5.14
N GLY A 238 16.59 -6.73 4.48
CA GLY A 238 16.47 -8.14 4.88
C GLY A 238 17.81 -8.90 4.94
N ASP A 239 18.84 -8.43 4.24
CA ASP A 239 20.18 -9.02 4.22
C ASP A 239 21.13 -8.33 5.23
N GLY A 240 20.61 -7.37 6.03
CA GLY A 240 21.39 -6.60 7.00
C GLY A 240 22.21 -5.47 6.38
N LYS A 241 22.03 -5.18 5.08
CA LYS A 241 22.74 -4.08 4.41
C LYS A 241 22.12 -2.75 4.81
N HIS A 242 22.97 -1.79 5.17
CA HIS A 242 22.53 -0.43 5.49
C HIS A 242 22.07 0.30 4.22
N VAL A 243 20.78 0.64 4.15
CA VAL A 243 20.13 1.21 2.96
C VAL A 243 19.61 2.63 3.14
N ALA A 244 19.39 3.10 4.37
CA ALA A 244 19.00 4.48 4.62
C ALA A 244 19.32 4.91 6.06
N VAL A 245 19.33 6.21 6.29
CA VAL A 245 19.53 6.82 7.61
C VAL A 245 18.55 7.98 7.83
N GLU A 246 18.06 8.09 9.06
CA GLU A 246 17.29 9.23 9.54
C GLU A 246 18.17 10.18 10.34
N GLU A 247 17.96 11.47 10.11
CA GLU A 247 18.61 12.51 10.90
C GLU A 247 17.94 12.63 12.27
N LYS A 248 18.75 12.72 13.33
CA LYS A 248 18.24 12.75 14.72
C LYS A 248 17.76 14.12 15.16
N ASP A 249 18.14 15.18 14.45
CA ASP A 249 18.02 16.56 14.91
C ASP A 249 16.62 17.17 14.67
N GLY A 250 15.57 16.34 14.68
CA GLY A 250 14.18 16.78 14.56
C GLY A 250 13.78 17.32 13.19
N ALA A 251 14.71 17.44 12.23
CA ALA A 251 14.46 17.96 10.89
C ALA A 251 13.58 17.04 10.02
N ARG A 252 13.15 15.87 10.53
CA ARG A 252 12.43 14.82 9.79
C ARG A 252 13.07 14.61 8.42
N ALA A 253 14.38 14.40 8.42
CA ALA A 253 15.16 14.15 7.23
C ALA A 253 15.52 12.67 7.10
N PHE A 254 15.59 12.21 5.86
CA PHE A 254 15.81 10.82 5.49
C PHE A 254 16.73 10.74 4.28
N GLU A 255 17.79 9.96 4.39
CA GLU A 255 18.77 9.77 3.33
C GLU A 255 18.87 8.31 2.92
N VAL A 256 18.61 8.04 1.64
CA VAL A 256 18.76 6.75 0.99
C VAL A 256 20.22 6.57 0.58
N LEU A 257 20.83 5.46 1.01
CA LEU A 257 22.23 5.15 0.80
C LEU A 257 22.40 4.23 -0.41
N GLY A 258 23.47 4.49 -1.18
CA GLY A 258 23.82 3.69 -2.36
C GLY A 258 22.91 3.91 -3.56
N HIS A 259 22.97 2.97 -4.52
CA HIS A 259 22.08 2.94 -5.66
C HIS A 259 20.85 2.08 -5.32
N VAL A 260 19.69 2.72 -5.29
CA VAL A 260 18.40 2.08 -5.06
C VAL A 260 17.49 2.42 -6.24
N ASP A 261 16.86 1.40 -6.81
CA ASP A 261 15.91 1.53 -7.90
C ASP A 261 14.69 2.38 -7.50
N GLY A 262 14.01 2.94 -8.50
CA GLY A 262 12.86 3.83 -8.28
C GLY A 262 11.78 3.24 -7.37
N PRO A 263 11.25 2.03 -7.66
CA PRO A 263 10.21 1.40 -6.85
C PRO A 263 10.64 1.12 -5.40
N ARG A 264 11.84 0.59 -5.18
CA ARG A 264 12.37 0.36 -3.83
C ARG A 264 12.61 1.66 -3.08
N LYS A 265 13.02 2.72 -3.76
CA LYS A 265 13.15 4.06 -3.17
C LYS A 265 11.80 4.61 -2.73
N ASP A 266 10.77 4.49 -3.56
CA ASP A 266 9.40 4.90 -3.16
C ASP A 266 8.92 4.12 -1.94
N LEU A 267 9.14 2.81 -1.93
CA LEU A 267 8.82 1.97 -0.79
C LEU A 267 9.54 2.42 0.49
N LEU A 268 10.85 2.70 0.42
CA LEU A 268 11.63 3.21 1.56
C LEU A 268 11.05 4.52 2.11
N VAL A 269 10.80 5.50 1.23
CA VAL A 269 10.25 6.80 1.64
C VAL A 269 8.85 6.63 2.20
N SER A 270 7.99 5.79 1.60
CA SER A 270 6.65 5.51 2.12
C SER A 270 6.67 4.82 3.48
N CYS A 271 7.56 3.84 3.68
CA CYS A 271 7.76 3.19 4.96
C CYS A 271 8.24 4.18 6.04
N TRP A 272 9.13 5.10 5.68
CA TRP A 272 9.64 6.14 6.56
C TRP A 272 8.53 7.13 6.98
N VAL A 273 7.77 7.64 6.00
CA VAL A 273 6.62 8.53 6.25
C VAL A 273 5.59 7.84 7.14
N MET A 274 5.24 6.59 6.83
CA MET A 274 4.33 5.79 7.65
C MET A 274 4.86 5.68 9.08
N ARG A 275 6.14 5.35 9.27
CA ARG A 275 6.74 5.25 10.60
C ARG A 275 6.60 6.56 11.39
N ILE A 276 6.87 7.71 10.78
CA ILE A 276 6.68 9.02 11.43
C ILE A 276 5.22 9.24 11.79
N TRP A 277 4.29 8.94 10.87
CA TRP A 277 2.85 9.05 11.13
C TRP A 277 2.41 8.21 12.33
N LEU A 278 2.94 6.98 12.46
CA LEU A 278 2.65 6.09 13.59
C LEU A 278 3.28 6.52 14.91
N GLN A 279 4.51 7.04 14.88
CA GLN A 279 5.27 7.34 16.10
C GLN A 279 4.99 8.74 16.64
N GLU A 280 4.79 9.72 15.76
CA GLU A 280 4.65 11.14 16.13
C GLU A 280 3.21 11.65 15.99
N GLY A 281 2.32 10.90 15.34
CA GLY A 281 0.94 11.35 15.10
C GLY A 281 0.90 12.53 14.13
N LEU A 282 1.55 12.38 12.97
CA LEU A 282 1.70 13.43 11.96
C LEU A 282 0.33 14.05 11.56
N ARG A 283 0.21 15.37 11.67
CA ARG A 283 -0.95 16.18 11.23
C ARG A 283 -0.48 17.48 10.61
N TRP A 284 -1.30 18.10 9.77
CA TRP A 284 -1.02 19.40 9.14
C TRP A 284 -2.27 20.25 8.97
N GLU A 285 -2.05 21.55 8.74
CA GLU A 285 -3.12 22.53 8.55
C GLU A 285 -3.87 22.28 7.23
N GLY A 286 -5.19 22.45 7.24
CA GLY A 286 -6.05 22.20 6.09
C GLY A 286 -6.46 20.73 5.89
N ASP A 287 -6.06 19.82 6.77
CA ASP A 287 -6.48 18.42 6.81
C ASP A 287 -7.90 18.27 7.42
N VAL A 288 -8.84 19.11 6.95
CA VAL A 288 -10.17 19.27 7.53
C VAL A 288 -11.15 18.31 6.86
N ARG A 289 -11.17 17.08 7.38
CA ARG A 289 -12.43 16.34 7.55
C ARG A 289 -12.58 16.00 9.03
N GLY A 290 -12.98 17.01 9.79
CA GLY A 290 -13.30 16.88 11.20
C GLY A 290 -13.84 18.20 11.76
N TRP A 291 -14.90 18.72 11.12
CA TRP A 291 -15.64 19.96 11.41
C TRP A 291 -15.05 21.24 10.81
#